data_AF-A0A925LYV1-F1
#
_entry.id   AF-A0A925LYV1-F1
#
_cell.length_a   1.000
_cell.length_b   1.000
_cell.length_c   1.000
_cell.angle_alpha   90.00
_cell.angle_beta   90.00
_cell.angle_gamma   90.00
#
_symmetry.space_group_name_H-M   'P 1'
#
loop_
_entity.id
_entity.type
_entity.pdbx_description
1 polymer ?
#
loop_
_entity_poly.entity_id
_entity_poly.type
_entity_poly.pdbx_seq_one_letter_code
_entity_poly.pdbx_strand_id
1 'polypeptide(L)'
;MTNSTRTIKISDVSDEALVEICRAAEAIACECPGYLARLLRQVRAFRNYTTTCIEQFPQDTETHLWLAERAEQVEALLHQTMIELMQKEALIDDSENILLDKLSERARAAVLKQIGLS
;
A
#
# COMPACT_ATOMS: atom_id res chain seq x y z
N MET A 1 -5.77 7.44 -29.09
CA MET A 1 -4.87 6.84 -28.09
C MET A 1 -5.76 6.24 -27.02
N THR A 2 -5.85 4.92 -26.92
CA THR A 2 -6.66 4.24 -25.90
C THR A 2 -6.05 4.55 -24.55
N ASN A 3 -6.66 5.47 -23.80
CA ASN A 3 -6.23 5.81 -22.45
C ASN A 3 -6.64 4.62 -21.58
N SER A 4 -5.72 3.66 -21.44
CA SER A 4 -5.98 2.47 -20.63
C SER A 4 -5.83 2.88 -19.18
N THR A 5 -6.95 3.02 -18.47
CA THR A 5 -6.96 3.31 -17.04
C THR A 5 -6.11 2.28 -16.31
N ARG A 6 -5.08 2.74 -15.59
CA ARG A 6 -4.22 1.85 -14.79
C ARG A 6 -4.92 1.53 -13.48
N THR A 7 -5.06 0.24 -13.21
CA THR A 7 -5.76 -0.25 -12.03
C THR A 7 -5.01 -1.39 -11.34
N ILE A 8 -5.24 -1.56 -10.03
CA ILE A 8 -4.71 -2.67 -9.22
C ILE A 8 -5.88 -3.32 -8.50
N LYS A 9 -6.05 -4.63 -8.63
CA LYS A 9 -7.08 -5.35 -7.88
C LYS A 9 -6.73 -5.43 -6.40
N ILE A 10 -7.69 -5.14 -5.52
CA ILE A 10 -7.49 -5.16 -4.05
C ILE A 10 -7.04 -6.54 -3.54
N SER A 11 -7.55 -7.62 -4.13
CA SER A 11 -7.14 -8.98 -3.74
C SER A 11 -5.67 -9.28 -4.06
N ASP A 12 -5.06 -8.52 -4.97
CA ASP A 12 -3.77 -8.82 -5.59
C ASP A 12 -2.73 -7.72 -5.31
N VAL A 13 -2.81 -7.07 -4.14
CA VAL A 13 -1.86 -6.03 -3.71
C VAL A 13 -0.50 -6.68 -3.39
N SER A 14 0.27 -6.94 -4.44
CA SER A 14 1.65 -7.41 -4.41
C SER A 14 2.62 -6.28 -4.04
N ASP A 15 3.89 -6.60 -3.83
CA ASP A 15 4.91 -5.59 -3.55
C ASP A 15 5.14 -4.65 -4.75
N GLU A 16 4.99 -5.15 -5.97
CA GLU A 16 5.00 -4.35 -7.20
C GLU A 16 3.82 -3.39 -7.23
N ALA A 17 2.62 -3.85 -6.84
CA ALA A 17 1.45 -2.99 -6.69
C ALA A 17 1.68 -1.87 -5.65
N LEU A 18 2.34 -2.17 -4.52
CA LEU A 18 2.71 -1.15 -3.53
C LEU A 18 3.68 -0.11 -4.11
N VAL A 19 4.62 -0.51 -4.96
CA VAL A 19 5.53 0.41 -5.64
C VAL A 19 4.77 1.35 -6.58
N GLU A 20 3.81 0.84 -7.35
CA GLU A 20 3.00 1.67 -8.24
C GLU A 20 2.10 2.65 -7.48
N ILE A 21 1.54 2.24 -6.33
CA ILE A 21 0.81 3.14 -5.42
C ILE A 21 1.74 4.25 -4.90
N CYS A 22 2.96 3.92 -4.49
CA CYS A 22 3.94 4.92 -4.04
C CYS A 22 4.26 5.93 -5.15
N ARG A 23 4.53 5.46 -6.37
CA ARG A 23 4.83 6.32 -7.53
C ARG A 23 3.68 7.27 -7.87
N ALA A 24 2.44 6.76 -7.80
CA ALA A 24 1.25 7.59 -8.03
C ALA A 24 1.03 8.62 -6.91
N ALA A 25 1.33 8.27 -5.65
CA ALA A 25 1.18 9.15 -4.49
C ALA A 25 2.29 10.22 -4.38
N GLU A 26 3.51 9.91 -4.81
CA GLU A 26 4.62 10.88 -4.91
C GLU A 26 4.30 12.02 -5.91
N ALA A 27 3.37 11.78 -6.83
CA ALA A 27 2.92 12.72 -7.84
C ALA A 27 1.78 13.68 -7.38
N ILE A 28 1.71 14.07 -6.10
CA ILE A 28 1.14 15.35 -5.51
C ILE A 28 0.22 15.18 -4.24
N ALA A 29 0.18 16.23 -3.40
CA ALA A 29 -0.73 16.65 -2.30
C ALA A 29 -0.91 15.85 -1.00
N CYS A 30 -1.23 14.55 -1.01
CA CYS A 30 -1.28 13.73 0.21
C CYS A 30 -0.49 12.45 -0.03
N GLU A 31 0.64 12.35 0.66
CA GLU A 31 1.53 11.19 0.59
C GLU A 31 1.00 9.99 1.38
N CYS A 32 -0.18 10.12 2.00
CA CYS A 32 -0.77 9.17 2.93
C CYS A 32 -0.88 7.74 2.34
N PRO A 33 -1.35 7.55 1.08
CA PRO A 33 -1.32 6.25 0.41
C PRO A 33 0.09 5.67 0.24
N GLY A 34 1.07 6.51 -0.13
CA GLY A 34 2.47 6.10 -0.29
C GLY A 34 3.16 5.78 1.04
N TYR A 35 2.82 6.49 2.12
CA TYR A 35 3.27 6.15 3.47
C TYR A 35 2.75 4.78 3.92
N LEU A 36 1.45 4.53 3.77
CA LEU A 36 0.87 3.22 4.11
C LEU A 36 1.47 2.09 3.27
N ALA A 37 1.63 2.30 1.95
CA ALA A 37 2.24 1.30 1.08
C ALA A 37 3.70 0.98 1.47
N ARG A 38 4.49 1.98 1.88
CA ARG A 38 5.86 1.75 2.39
C ARG A 38 5.88 1.00 3.71
N LEU A 39 5.02 1.36 4.66
CA LEU A 39 4.90 0.64 5.93
C LEU A 39 4.52 -0.82 5.71
N LEU A 40 3.53 -1.07 4.85
CA LEU A 40 3.09 -2.42 4.51
C LEU A 40 4.25 -3.23 3.89
N ARG A 41 5.02 -2.64 2.97
CA ARG A 41 6.20 -3.30 2.38
C ARG A 41 7.29 -3.58 3.41
N GLN A 42 7.52 -2.68 4.37
CA GLN A 42 8.48 -2.89 5.45
C GLN A 42 8.05 -4.03 6.39
N VAL A 43 6.76 -4.12 6.72
CA VAL A 43 6.22 -5.18 7.57
C VAL A 43 6.30 -6.54 6.87
N ARG A 44 6.01 -6.61 5.57
CA ARG A 44 6.22 -7.82 4.76
C ARG A 44 7.69 -8.25 4.73
N ALA A 45 8.60 -7.30 4.52
CA ALA A 45 10.03 -7.58 4.54
C ALA A 45 10.49 -8.09 5.92
N PHE A 46 9.97 -7.51 7.00
CA PHE A 46 10.23 -7.97 8.36
C PHE A 46 9.71 -9.38 8.60
N ARG A 47 8.46 -9.68 8.20
CA ARG A 47 7.88 -11.04 8.28
C ARG A 47 8.77 -12.06 7.56
N ASN A 48 9.12 -11.79 6.31
CA ASN A 48 9.99 -12.66 5.51
C ASN A 48 11.35 -12.88 6.19
N TYR A 49 11.99 -11.81 6.65
CA TYR A 49 13.24 -11.88 7.41
C TYR A 49 13.11 -12.78 8.64
N THR A 50 12.06 -12.58 9.46
CA THR A 50 11.85 -13.38 10.68
C THR A 50 11.61 -14.85 10.38
N THR A 51 10.94 -15.19 9.27
CA THR A 51 10.78 -16.58 8.82
C THR A 51 12.13 -17.18 8.41
N THR A 52 12.97 -16.45 7.69
CA THR A 52 14.32 -16.92 7.32
C THR A 52 15.25 -17.09 8.54
N CYS A 53 15.08 -16.29 9.60
CA CYS A 53 15.88 -16.44 10.82
C CYS A 53 15.67 -17.77 11.55
N ILE A 54 14.52 -18.44 11.37
CA ILE A 54 14.24 -19.74 12.01
C ILE A 54 15.27 -20.79 11.61
N GLU A 55 15.68 -20.79 10.34
CA GLU A 55 16.70 -21.72 9.83
C GLU A 55 18.11 -21.37 10.34
N GLN A 56 18.39 -20.08 10.54
CA GLN A 56 19.71 -19.58 10.96
C GLN A 56 19.92 -19.71 12.47
N PHE A 57 18.86 -19.60 13.27
CA PHE A 57 18.89 -19.58 14.73
C PHE A 57 17.84 -20.53 15.32
N PRO A 58 18.00 -21.86 15.16
CA PRO A 58 16.98 -22.83 15.54
C PRO A 58 16.67 -22.84 17.05
N GLN A 59 17.64 -22.46 17.90
CA GLN A 59 17.42 -22.31 19.34
C GLN A 59 16.43 -21.20 19.72
N ASP A 60 16.21 -20.22 18.82
CA ASP A 60 15.34 -19.07 19.03
C ASP A 60 14.03 -19.18 18.22
N THR A 61 13.71 -20.37 17.71
CA THR A 61 12.57 -20.63 16.80
C THR A 61 11.25 -20.11 17.35
N GLU A 62 10.95 -20.32 18.62
CA GLU A 62 9.70 -19.85 19.24
C GLU A 62 9.57 -18.32 19.16
N THR A 63 10.65 -17.60 19.43
CA THR A 63 10.68 -16.13 19.34
C THR A 63 10.48 -15.67 17.91
N HIS A 64 11.13 -16.32 16.94
CA HIS A 64 11.00 -15.95 15.53
C HIS A 64 9.61 -16.26 14.94
N LEU A 65 9.00 -17.37 15.33
CA LEU A 65 7.61 -17.69 14.97
C LEU A 65 6.64 -16.66 15.54
N TRP A 66 6.81 -16.28 16.80
CA TRP A 66 6.01 -15.23 17.43
C TRP A 66 6.17 -13.89 16.71
N LEU A 67 7.39 -13.49 16.36
CA LEU A 67 7.63 -12.25 15.59
C LEU A 67 6.99 -12.29 14.20
N ALA A 68 7.08 -13.41 13.49
CA ALA A 68 6.46 -13.58 12.18
C ALA A 68 4.92 -13.48 12.26
N GLU A 69 4.31 -14.08 13.28
CA GLU A 69 2.87 -13.98 13.54
C GLU A 69 2.45 -12.54 13.88
N ARG A 70 3.24 -11.82 14.70
CA ARG A 70 2.97 -10.40 14.99
C ARG A 70 3.08 -9.54 13.73
N ALA A 71 4.06 -9.80 12.88
CA ALA A 71 4.22 -9.10 11.61
C ALA A 71 3.02 -9.32 10.68
N GLU A 72 2.49 -10.55 10.61
CA GLU A 72 1.29 -10.88 9.83
C GLU A 72 0.05 -10.13 10.31
N GLN A 73 -0.13 -9.97 11.63
CA GLN A 73 -1.24 -9.20 12.18
C GLN A 73 -1.15 -7.71 11.86
N VAL A 74 0.06 -7.15 11.92
CA VAL A 74 0.30 -5.76 11.52
C VAL A 74 0.09 -5.59 10.01
N GLU A 75 0.51 -6.56 9.20
CA GLU A 75 0.28 -6.57 7.75
C GLU A 75 -1.22 -6.50 7.44
N ALA A 76 -2.03 -7.35 8.09
CA ALA A 76 -3.48 -7.36 7.92
C ALA A 76 -4.13 -6.01 8.31
N LEU A 77 -3.70 -5.41 9.43
CA LEU A 77 -4.19 -4.10 9.87
C LEU A 77 -3.84 -2.99 8.86
N LEU A 78 -2.59 -2.95 8.39
CA LEU A 78 -2.13 -1.96 7.42
C LEU A 78 -2.83 -2.13 6.06
N HIS A 79 -3.02 -3.36 5.62
CA HIS A 79 -3.72 -3.67 4.38
C HIS A 79 -5.18 -3.20 4.45
N GLN A 80 -5.89 -3.53 5.52
CA GLN A 80 -7.26 -3.08 5.75
C GLN A 80 -7.35 -1.54 5.79
N THR A 81 -6.42 -0.89 6.51
CA THR A 81 -6.34 0.57 6.59
C THR A 81 -6.14 1.21 5.21
N MET A 82 -5.31 0.60 4.36
CA MET A 82 -5.10 1.09 3.00
C MET A 82 -6.37 0.95 2.15
N ILE A 83 -7.07 -0.18 2.22
CA ILE A 83 -8.35 -0.37 1.50
C ILE A 83 -9.36 0.70 1.94
N GLU A 84 -9.52 0.90 3.25
CA GLU A 84 -10.45 1.89 3.79
C GLU A 84 -10.09 3.32 3.38
N LEU A 85 -8.80 3.66 3.33
CA LEU A 85 -8.35 4.95 2.80
C LEU A 85 -8.78 5.11 1.34
N MET A 86 -8.51 4.11 0.50
CA MET A 86 -8.87 4.16 -0.93
C MET A 86 -10.39 4.28 -1.12
N GLN A 87 -11.19 3.62 -0.28
CA GLN A 87 -12.66 3.74 -0.30
C GLN A 87 -13.13 5.15 0.07
N LYS A 88 -12.62 5.70 1.18
CA LYS A 88 -12.95 7.06 1.65
C LYS A 88 -12.59 8.13 0.62
N GLU A 89 -11.55 7.87 -0.15
CA GLU A 89 -11.06 8.75 -1.21
C GLU A 89 -11.70 8.45 -2.59
N ALA A 90 -12.69 7.54 -2.68
CA ALA A 90 -13.35 7.15 -3.93
C ALA A 90 -12.36 6.71 -5.04
N LEU A 91 -11.29 6.04 -4.61
CA LEU A 91 -10.20 5.53 -5.45
C LEU A 91 -10.38 4.04 -5.80
N ILE A 92 -11.48 3.43 -5.39
CA ILE A 92 -11.85 2.06 -5.74
C ILE A 92 -13.07 2.10 -6.64
N ASP A 93 -13.06 1.30 -7.72
CA ASP A 93 -14.23 1.07 -8.56
C ASP A 93 -15.13 -0.05 -8.02
N ASP A 94 -16.32 -0.20 -8.61
CA ASP A 94 -17.30 -1.25 -8.25
C ASP A 94 -16.76 -2.68 -8.46
N SER A 95 -15.62 -2.82 -9.14
CA SER A 95 -14.94 -4.08 -9.41
C SER A 95 -13.73 -4.32 -8.49
N GLU A 96 -13.66 -3.59 -7.37
CA GLU A 96 -12.60 -3.70 -6.36
C GLU A 96 -11.19 -3.41 -6.91
N ASN A 97 -11.09 -2.49 -7.87
CA ASN A 97 -9.79 -2.03 -8.36
C ASN A 97 -9.45 -0.62 -7.87
N ILE A 98 -8.22 -0.47 -7.37
CA ILE A 98 -7.58 0.81 -7.07
C ILE A 98 -7.28 1.53 -8.38
N LEU A 99 -7.75 2.76 -8.52
CA LEU A 99 -7.63 3.59 -9.71
C LEU A 99 -6.37 4.48 -9.62
N LEU A 100 -5.25 4.01 -10.17
CA LEU A 100 -3.94 4.69 -10.08
C LEU A 100 -3.91 6.07 -10.75
N ASP A 101 -4.69 6.24 -11.82
CA ASP A 101 -4.76 7.53 -12.50
C ASP A 101 -5.55 8.54 -11.68
N LYS A 102 -6.62 8.12 -10.98
CA LYS A 102 -7.37 9.00 -10.06
C LYS A 102 -6.56 9.39 -8.83
N LEU A 103 -5.68 8.51 -8.35
CA LEU A 103 -4.71 8.83 -7.30
C LEU A 103 -3.86 10.04 -7.71
N SER A 104 -3.33 10.02 -8.94
CA SER A 104 -2.50 11.09 -9.51
C SER A 104 -3.32 12.36 -9.81
N GLU A 105 -4.59 12.23 -10.19
CA GLU A 105 -5.48 13.38 -10.45
C GLU A 105 -5.95 14.08 -9.17
N ARG A 106 -6.33 13.35 -8.11
CA ARG A 106 -6.71 13.93 -6.81
C ARG A 106 -5.55 14.72 -6.21
N ALA A 107 -4.38 14.13 -6.29
CA ALA A 107 -3.11 14.75 -5.98
C ALA A 107 -3.00 16.11 -6.70
N ARG A 108 -3.09 16.16 -8.03
CA ARG A 108 -3.08 17.40 -8.81
C ARG A 108 -4.19 18.40 -8.42
N ALA A 109 -5.41 17.92 -8.21
CA ALA A 109 -6.57 18.75 -7.87
C ALA A 109 -6.40 19.46 -6.52
N ALA A 110 -5.79 18.81 -5.54
CA ALA A 110 -5.51 19.42 -4.24
C ALA A 110 -4.48 20.56 -4.34
N VAL A 111 -3.47 20.46 -5.21
CA VAL A 111 -2.55 21.58 -5.49
C VAL A 111 -3.23 22.72 -6.26
N LEU A 112 -4.05 22.41 -7.27
CA LEU A 112 -4.82 23.43 -8.00
C LEU A 112 -5.71 24.24 -7.04
N LYS A 113 -6.38 23.56 -6.10
CA LYS A 113 -7.18 24.19 -5.05
C LYS A 113 -6.34 25.08 -4.12
N GLN A 114 -5.11 24.69 -3.78
CA GLN A 114 -4.20 25.49 -2.95
C GLN A 114 -3.74 26.79 -3.63
N ILE A 115 -3.69 26.81 -4.97
CA ILE A 115 -3.31 28.01 -5.75
C ILE A 115 -4.51 28.79 -6.30
N GLY A 116 -5.73 28.49 -5.83
CA GLY A 116 -6.94 29.23 -6.18
C GLY A 116 -7.48 28.95 -7.59
N LEU A 117 -7.07 27.85 -8.22
CA LEU A 117 -7.57 27.42 -9.52
C LEU A 117 -8.41 26.15 -9.32
N SER A 118 -9.71 26.21 -9.65
CA SER A 118 -10.62 25.05 -9.61
C SER A 118 -11.24 24.82 -10.97
#